data_AF-A0A2P4PZG5-F1
#
_entry.id   AF-A0A2P4PZG5-F1
#
_cell.length_a   1.000
_cell.length_b   1.000
_cell.length_c   1.000
_cell.angle_alpha   90.00
_cell.angle_beta   90.00
_cell.angle_gamma   90.00
#
_symmetry.space_group_name_H-M   'P 1'
#
loop_
_entity.id
_entity.type
_entity.pdbx_description
1 polymer ?
#
loop_
_entity_poly.entity_id
_entity_poly.type
_entity_poly.pdbx_seq_one_letter_code
_entity_poly.pdbx_strand_id
1 'polypeptide(L)'
;MYNLAFCYENGVGTEKNLEKAFYWRQKATESNKIDFKNEVELCNICKQLYTNYQWCQQCNVKQFQHNFSKWTSKNEFIDKFIQEAQLNAKNSYEILEWIPYNKLSNINYYDKGGFSEIHKAIWLDGPIFSWNFDKQQWNRQLGYEVILKTLNNSSSLNSKFLDEVYILFIFISNFFFFYKN
;
A
#
# COMPACT_ATOMS: atom_id res chain seq x y z
N MET A 1 11.95 -18.12 -10.73
CA MET A 1 11.07 -18.41 -9.57
C MET A 1 9.68 -17.76 -9.67
N TYR A 2 9.55 -16.57 -10.26
CA TYR A 2 8.24 -15.92 -10.50
C TYR A 2 7.23 -16.79 -11.29
N ASN A 3 7.70 -17.55 -12.28
CA ASN A 3 6.84 -18.44 -13.07
C ASN A 3 6.17 -19.53 -12.23
N LEU A 4 6.82 -20.01 -11.16
CA LEU A 4 6.26 -21.05 -10.30
C LEU A 4 5.18 -20.49 -9.36
N ALA A 5 5.38 -19.29 -8.83
CA ALA A 5 4.35 -18.60 -8.08
C ALA A 5 3.11 -18.32 -8.94
N PHE A 6 3.32 -17.89 -10.19
CA PHE A 6 2.24 -17.67 -11.15
C PHE A 6 1.45 -18.96 -11.47
N CYS A 7 2.14 -20.10 -11.61
CA CYS A 7 1.50 -21.40 -11.79
C CYS A 7 0.60 -21.77 -10.59
N TYR A 8 1.08 -21.61 -9.35
CA TYR A 8 0.29 -21.88 -8.15
C TYR A 8 -0.86 -20.88 -7.95
N GLU A 9 -0.72 -19.64 -8.40
CA GLU A 9 -1.76 -18.63 -8.29
C GLU A 9 -2.92 -18.86 -9.27
N ASN A 10 -2.59 -19.28 -10.50
CA ASN A 10 -3.55 -19.44 -11.60
C ASN A 10 -3.95 -20.89 -11.85
N GLY A 11 -3.36 -21.86 -11.13
CA GLY A 11 -3.60 -23.29 -11.35
C GLY A 11 -3.08 -23.79 -12.70
N VAL A 12 -2.05 -23.14 -13.26
CA VAL A 12 -1.50 -23.50 -14.57
C VAL A 12 -0.47 -24.60 -14.39
N GLY A 13 -0.83 -25.83 -14.74
CA GLY A 13 0.03 -27.02 -14.62
C GLY A 13 0.20 -27.54 -13.19
N THR A 14 -0.52 -26.97 -12.21
CA THR A 14 -0.59 -27.42 -10.81
C THR A 14 -1.92 -26.99 -10.19
N GLU A 15 -2.28 -27.52 -9.02
CA GLU A 15 -3.46 -27.04 -8.30
C GLU A 15 -3.23 -25.64 -7.76
N LYS A 16 -4.28 -24.81 -7.84
CA LYS A 16 -4.25 -23.46 -7.30
C LYS A 16 -3.99 -23.50 -5.79
N ASN A 17 -2.90 -22.89 -5.36
CA ASN A 17 -2.48 -22.85 -3.97
C ASN A 17 -1.79 -21.52 -3.66
N LEU A 18 -2.54 -20.61 -3.04
CA LEU A 18 -2.09 -19.24 -2.77
C LEU A 18 -0.95 -19.17 -1.74
N GLU A 19 -0.92 -20.09 -0.77
CA GLU A 19 0.13 -20.15 0.25
C GLU A 19 1.48 -20.55 -0.36
N LYS A 20 1.48 -21.53 -1.26
CA LYS A 20 2.68 -21.89 -2.04
C LYS A 20 3.08 -20.79 -3.00
N ALA A 21 2.13 -20.14 -3.67
CA ALA A 21 2.43 -18.99 -4.53
C ALA A 21 3.14 -17.88 -3.75
N PHE A 22 2.66 -17.56 -2.54
CA PHE A 22 3.24 -16.59 -1.63
C PHE A 22 4.66 -16.98 -1.21
N TYR A 23 4.85 -18.20 -0.72
CA TYR A 23 6.16 -18.74 -0.33
C TYR A 23 7.19 -18.59 -1.47
N TRP A 24 6.81 -18.92 -2.71
CA TRP A 24 7.72 -18.83 -3.85
C TRP A 24 8.00 -17.39 -4.29
N ARG A 25 7.07 -16.44 -4.12
CA ARG A 25 7.33 -15.01 -4.33
C ARG A 25 8.30 -14.47 -3.29
N GLN A 26 8.08 -14.77 -2.01
CA GLN A 26 8.97 -14.36 -0.93
C GLN A 26 10.39 -14.89 -1.15
N LYS A 27 10.51 -16.16 -1.50
CA LYS A 27 11.80 -16.78 -1.82
C LYS A 27 12.45 -16.16 -3.07
N ALA A 28 11.67 -15.75 -4.07
CA ALA A 28 12.19 -15.06 -5.26
C ALA A 28 12.73 -13.66 -4.92
N THR A 29 12.06 -12.94 -4.02
CA THR A 29 12.55 -11.66 -3.50
C THR A 29 13.80 -11.82 -2.64
N GLU A 30 13.95 -12.94 -1.94
CA GLU A 30 15.16 -13.29 -1.18
C GLU A 30 16.32 -13.71 -2.09
N SER A 31 16.07 -14.47 -3.17
CA SER A 31 17.10 -14.85 -4.14
C SER A 31 17.57 -13.67 -4.99
N ASN A 32 16.68 -12.73 -5.32
CA ASN A 32 17.04 -11.48 -6.01
C ASN A 32 17.86 -10.53 -5.14
N LYS A 33 17.95 -10.74 -3.82
CA LYS A 33 18.90 -10.00 -2.96
C LYS A 33 20.34 -10.48 -3.11
N ILE A 34 20.59 -11.65 -3.70
CA ILE A 34 21.91 -12.31 -3.68
C ILE A 34 22.80 -11.95 -4.89
N ASP A 35 22.31 -11.21 -5.89
CA ASP A 35 23.12 -10.86 -7.07
C ASP A 35 23.23 -9.35 -7.36
N PHE A 36 23.35 -8.54 -6.30
CA PHE A 36 23.87 -7.17 -6.39
C PHE A 36 25.33 -7.13 -5.94
N LYS A 37 26.25 -7.67 -6.75
CA LYS A 37 27.65 -7.22 -6.71
C LYS A 37 27.74 -5.84 -7.38
N ASN A 38 27.48 -4.79 -6.61
CA ASN A 38 28.21 -3.51 -6.55
C ASN A 38 27.33 -2.40 -5.95
N GLU A 39 27.89 -1.78 -4.91
CA GLU A 39 27.34 -0.69 -4.09
C GLU A 39 26.12 -1.04 -3.23
N VAL A 40 26.43 -1.29 -1.96
CA VAL A 40 25.46 -1.15 -0.89
C VAL A 40 24.89 0.27 -0.93
N GLU A 41 23.69 0.45 -1.47
CA GLU A 41 23.05 1.76 -1.49
C GLU A 41 22.65 2.13 -0.04
N LEU A 42 23.50 2.95 0.58
CA LEU A 42 23.23 3.55 1.88
C LEU A 42 22.36 4.79 1.69
N CYS A 43 21.42 4.99 2.60
CA CYS A 43 20.71 6.24 2.70
C CYS A 43 21.71 7.39 2.90
N ASN A 44 21.63 8.38 2.03
CA ASN A 44 22.54 9.53 2.06
C ASN A 44 22.49 10.31 3.39
N ILE A 45 21.44 10.12 4.20
CA ILE A 45 21.20 10.85 5.45
C ILE A 45 21.54 10.04 6.68
N CYS A 46 20.88 8.90 6.91
CA CYS A 46 21.13 8.11 8.12
C CYS A 46 22.28 7.09 7.95
N LYS A 47 22.83 6.96 6.73
CA LYS A 47 23.88 6.00 6.38
C LYS A 47 23.51 4.53 6.64
N GLN A 48 22.21 4.23 6.77
CA GLN A 48 21.68 2.88 6.87
C GLN A 48 21.31 2.33 5.49
N LEU A 49 21.25 1.01 5.37
CA LEU A 49 20.81 0.33 4.15
C LEU A 49 19.43 0.82 3.70
N TYR A 50 19.27 1.09 2.41
CA TYR A 50 17.94 1.16 1.82
C TYR A 50 17.27 -0.22 1.91
N THR A 51 15.99 -0.26 2.27
CA THR A 51 15.21 -1.52 2.32
C THR A 51 14.60 -1.86 0.97
N ASN A 52 14.49 -0.88 0.07
CA ASN A 52 14.12 -1.00 -1.35
C ASN A 52 14.65 0.25 -2.11
N TYR A 53 14.62 0.25 -3.44
CA TYR A 53 15.07 1.36 -4.30
C TYR A 53 14.51 2.70 -3.81
N GLN A 54 15.40 3.59 -3.37
CA GLN A 54 15.08 4.93 -2.85
C GLN A 54 14.16 4.97 -1.60
N TRP A 55 13.98 3.86 -0.88
CA TRP A 55 13.17 3.80 0.35
C TRP A 55 14.03 3.57 1.59
N CYS A 56 14.17 4.61 2.42
CA CYS A 56 14.82 4.48 3.73
C CYS A 56 13.76 4.45 4.84
N GLN A 57 13.49 3.27 5.39
CA GLN A 57 12.49 3.09 6.43
C GLN A 57 12.71 4.03 7.62
N GLN A 58 13.93 4.10 8.17
CA GLN A 58 14.20 4.93 9.36
C GLN A 58 13.96 6.43 9.11
N CYS A 59 14.37 6.93 7.94
CA CYS A 59 14.14 8.33 7.60
C CYS A 59 12.65 8.59 7.35
N ASN A 60 11.99 7.72 6.59
CA ASN A 60 10.57 7.88 6.25
C ASN A 60 9.67 7.80 7.48
N VAL A 61 9.96 6.91 8.44
CA VAL A 61 9.29 6.82 9.74
C VAL A 61 9.28 8.16 10.46
N LYS A 62 10.44 8.83 10.53
CA LYS A 62 10.54 10.16 11.18
C LYS A 62 9.68 11.20 10.44
N GLN A 63 9.64 11.15 9.11
CA GLN A 63 8.80 12.06 8.32
C GLN A 63 7.30 11.80 8.51
N PHE A 64 6.89 10.53 8.56
CA PHE A 64 5.52 10.15 8.85
C PHE A 64 5.09 10.63 10.24
N GLN A 65 5.90 10.35 11.27
CA GLN A 65 5.63 10.78 12.65
C GLN A 65 5.44 12.29 12.76
N HIS A 66 6.26 13.08 12.06
CA HIS A 66 6.13 14.54 12.05
C HIS A 66 4.82 15.04 11.38
N ASN A 67 4.19 14.21 10.54
CA ASN A 67 2.96 14.55 9.85
C ASN A 67 1.69 13.98 10.50
N PHE A 68 1.79 13.10 11.50
CA PHE A 68 0.60 12.48 12.13
C PHE A 68 -0.36 13.49 12.75
N SER A 69 0.14 14.62 13.25
CA SER A 69 -0.70 15.70 13.78
C SER A 69 -1.31 16.61 12.71
N LYS A 70 -0.91 16.47 11.43
CA LYS A 70 -1.33 17.37 10.34
C LYS A 70 -2.56 16.87 9.58
N TRP A 71 -2.99 15.63 9.81
CA TRP A 71 -4.16 15.06 9.17
C TRP A 71 -4.89 14.09 10.12
N THR A 72 -6.18 13.89 9.89
CA THR A 72 -7.00 12.89 10.61
C THR A 72 -8.20 12.50 9.74
N SER A 73 -8.60 11.23 9.81
CA SER A 73 -9.86 10.75 9.23
C SER A 73 -11.09 11.11 10.08
N LYS A 74 -10.89 11.69 11.27
CA LYS A 74 -11.86 11.82 12.37
C LYS A 74 -12.28 10.47 12.98
N ASN A 75 -11.53 9.40 12.72
CA ASN A 75 -11.70 8.10 13.33
C ASN A 75 -10.34 7.63 13.88
N GLU A 76 -10.21 7.64 15.21
CA GLU A 76 -8.96 7.31 15.91
C GLU A 76 -8.44 5.91 15.54
N PHE A 77 -9.33 4.95 15.35
CA PHE A 77 -8.94 3.59 14.98
C PHE A 77 -8.33 3.55 13.58
N ILE A 78 -8.97 4.18 12.59
CA ILE A 78 -8.46 4.26 11.22
C ILE A 78 -7.12 5.01 11.20
N ASP A 79 -7.03 6.12 11.93
CA ASP A 79 -5.80 6.92 12.01
C ASP A 79 -4.65 6.07 12.59
N LYS A 80 -4.89 5.36 13.70
CA LYS A 80 -3.90 4.47 14.30
C LYS A 80 -3.47 3.35 13.36
N PHE A 81 -4.42 2.72 12.67
CA PHE A 81 -4.13 1.65 11.70
C PHE A 81 -3.24 2.14 10.54
N ILE A 82 -3.55 3.31 9.97
CA ILE A 82 -2.74 3.92 8.90
C ILE A 82 -1.34 4.27 9.43
N GLN A 83 -1.25 4.87 10.63
CA GLN A 83 0.03 5.22 11.25
C GLN A 83 0.89 3.98 11.49
N GLU A 84 0.32 2.90 12.02
CA GLU A 84 1.02 1.63 12.22
C GLU A 84 1.53 1.03 10.90
N ALA A 85 0.73 1.06 9.83
CA ALA A 85 1.17 0.64 8.51
C ALA A 85 2.35 1.49 7.99
N GLN A 86 2.26 2.82 8.13
CA GLN A 86 3.33 3.74 7.72
C GLN A 86 4.63 3.54 8.50
N LEU A 87 4.56 3.24 9.80
CA LEU A 87 5.73 2.98 10.64
C LEU A 87 6.44 1.67 10.28
N ASN A 88 5.69 0.67 9.81
CA ASN A 88 6.20 -0.67 9.53
C ASN A 88 6.56 -0.90 8.05
N ALA A 89 6.18 0.02 7.15
CA ALA A 89 6.38 -0.12 5.72
C ALA A 89 7.86 -0.24 5.32
N LYS A 90 8.20 -1.32 4.60
CA LYS A 90 9.56 -1.59 4.11
C LYS A 90 9.83 -1.00 2.73
N ASN A 91 8.78 -0.56 2.04
CA ASN A 91 8.81 0.09 0.73
C ASN A 91 7.53 0.89 0.51
N SER A 92 7.45 1.60 -0.61
CA SER A 92 6.32 2.45 -0.97
C SER A 92 5.02 1.72 -1.27
N TYR A 93 5.04 0.40 -1.54
CA TYR A 93 3.83 -0.37 -1.81
C TYR A 93 3.13 -0.86 -0.54
N GLU A 94 3.82 -0.80 0.61
CA GLU A 94 3.31 -1.25 1.90
C GLU A 94 2.68 -0.12 2.74
N ILE A 95 2.73 1.12 2.24
CA ILE A 95 2.14 2.26 2.96
C ILE A 95 0.62 2.32 2.77
N LEU A 96 -0.04 2.83 3.80
CA LEU A 96 -1.43 3.26 3.72
C LEU A 96 -1.50 4.78 3.79
N GLU A 97 -2.45 5.36 3.06
CA GLU A 97 -2.73 6.79 3.08
C GLU A 97 -4.23 7.04 3.26
N TRP A 98 -4.55 8.06 4.05
CA TRP A 98 -5.89 8.63 4.09
C TRP A 98 -6.06 9.55 2.88
N ILE A 99 -7.11 9.33 2.07
CA ILE A 99 -7.41 10.17 0.92
C ILE A 99 -8.67 11.01 1.22
N PRO A 100 -8.54 12.34 1.34
CA PRO A 100 -9.70 13.23 1.37
C PRO A 100 -10.52 13.10 0.09
N TYR A 101 -11.85 13.03 0.20
CA TYR A 101 -12.73 12.81 -0.97
C TYR A 101 -12.55 13.86 -2.07
N ASN A 102 -12.26 15.11 -1.71
CA ASN A 102 -11.98 16.19 -2.66
C ASN A 102 -10.66 16.03 -3.45
N LYS A 103 -9.86 15.01 -3.14
CA LYS A 103 -8.67 14.60 -3.90
C LYS A 103 -8.97 13.50 -4.93
N LEU A 104 -10.23 13.09 -5.03
CA LEU A 104 -10.72 12.15 -6.04
C LEU A 104 -11.49 12.92 -7.12
N SER A 105 -11.30 12.51 -8.37
CA SER A 105 -12.00 13.05 -9.54
C SER A 105 -12.41 11.92 -10.48
N ASN A 106 -13.29 12.22 -11.44
CA ASN A 106 -13.79 11.24 -12.41
C ASN A 106 -14.27 9.93 -11.75
N ILE A 107 -15.04 10.06 -10.67
CA ILE A 107 -15.58 8.92 -9.93
C ILE A 107 -16.71 8.31 -10.77
N ASN A 108 -16.47 7.13 -11.32
CA ASN A 108 -17.38 6.42 -12.20
C ASN A 108 -17.70 5.05 -11.60
N TYR A 109 -18.98 4.69 -11.60
CA TYR A 109 -19.40 3.33 -11.24
C TYR A 109 -18.74 2.32 -12.18
N TYR A 110 -18.23 1.23 -11.60
CA TYR A 110 -17.59 0.14 -12.34
C TYR A 110 -18.40 -1.15 -12.22
N ASP A 111 -18.69 -1.59 -10.99
CA ASP A 111 -19.40 -2.86 -10.76
C ASP A 111 -20.01 -2.92 -9.35
N LYS A 112 -20.83 -3.95 -9.09
CA LYS A 112 -21.41 -4.24 -7.78
C LYS A 112 -21.28 -5.74 -7.50
N GLY A 113 -20.69 -6.06 -6.36
CA GLY A 113 -20.51 -7.44 -5.91
C GLY A 113 -20.72 -7.56 -4.40
N GLY A 114 -21.48 -8.58 -3.98
CA GLY A 114 -21.77 -8.83 -2.57
C GLY A 114 -22.36 -7.61 -1.85
N PHE A 115 -21.66 -7.12 -0.83
CA PHE A 115 -22.06 -5.98 0.01
C PHE A 115 -21.42 -4.64 -0.39
N SER A 116 -20.83 -4.57 -1.58
CA SER A 116 -20.03 -3.41 -2.01
C SER A 116 -20.32 -2.94 -3.42
N GLU A 117 -20.12 -1.65 -3.65
CA GLU A 117 -20.10 -1.00 -4.95
C GLU A 117 -18.67 -0.56 -5.27
N ILE A 118 -18.24 -0.91 -6.47
CA ILE A 118 -16.90 -0.66 -6.99
C ILE A 118 -16.99 0.52 -7.96
N HIS A 119 -16.14 1.51 -7.73
CA HIS A 119 -15.99 2.67 -8.60
C HIS A 119 -14.53 2.79 -9.05
N LYS A 120 -14.33 3.40 -10.20
CA LYS A 120 -13.03 3.91 -10.64
C LYS A 120 -12.96 5.39 -10.38
N ALA A 121 -11.80 5.88 -9.97
CA ALA A 121 -11.55 7.30 -9.78
C ALA A 121 -10.09 7.65 -10.10
N ILE A 122 -9.83 8.93 -10.30
CA ILE A 122 -8.47 9.48 -10.38
C ILE A 122 -8.14 10.14 -9.04
N TRP A 123 -7.12 9.62 -8.37
CA TRP A 123 -6.50 10.27 -7.22
C TRP A 123 -5.52 11.36 -7.71
N LEU A 124 -5.88 12.61 -7.45
CA LEU A 124 -5.18 13.77 -7.97
C LEU A 124 -3.73 13.85 -7.46
N ASP A 125 -3.52 13.64 -6.16
CA ASP A 125 -2.18 13.70 -5.56
C ASP A 125 -1.38 12.42 -5.88
N GLY A 126 -2.07 11.27 -5.97
CA GLY A 126 -1.47 9.97 -6.24
C GLY A 126 -0.57 9.42 -5.12
N PRO A 127 -0.10 8.18 -5.22
CA PRO A 127 0.62 7.50 -4.15
C PRO A 127 2.01 8.10 -3.91
N ILE A 128 2.44 8.11 -2.65
CA ILE A 128 3.82 8.39 -2.26
C ILE A 128 4.73 7.24 -2.74
N PHE A 129 5.87 7.58 -3.35
CA PHE A 129 6.90 6.58 -3.68
C PHE A 129 8.27 6.83 -3.03
N SER A 130 8.61 8.07 -2.70
CA SER A 130 9.86 8.38 -1.98
C SER A 130 9.81 9.76 -1.32
N TRP A 131 10.70 9.99 -0.35
CA TRP A 131 10.89 11.32 0.24
C TRP A 131 11.97 12.10 -0.51
N ASN A 132 11.67 13.35 -0.86
CA ASN A 132 12.63 14.28 -1.44
C ASN A 132 13.21 15.16 -0.34
N PHE A 133 14.51 14.99 -0.05
CA PHE A 133 15.18 15.74 1.02
C PHE A 133 15.46 17.20 0.65
N ASP A 134 15.76 17.49 -0.62
CA ASP A 134 16.05 18.85 -1.08
C ASP A 134 14.79 19.72 -1.03
N LYS A 135 13.67 19.16 -1.49
CA LYS A 135 12.37 19.85 -1.52
C LYS A 135 11.59 19.73 -0.22
N GLN A 136 12.05 18.88 0.71
CA GLN A 136 11.35 18.54 1.96
C GLN A 136 9.89 18.14 1.74
N GLN A 137 9.63 17.28 0.75
CA GLN A 137 8.28 16.82 0.43
C GLN A 137 8.28 15.38 -0.11
N TRP A 138 7.11 14.73 -0.05
CA TRP A 138 6.93 13.43 -0.68
C TRP A 138 6.88 13.56 -2.20
N ASN A 139 7.63 12.72 -2.90
CA ASN A 139 7.44 12.50 -4.33
C ASN A 139 6.21 11.61 -4.51
N ARG A 140 5.33 12.02 -5.43
CA ARG A 140 4.06 11.33 -5.72
C ARG A 140 3.87 11.12 -7.21
N GLN A 141 3.11 10.08 -7.58
CA GLN A 141 2.69 9.83 -8.95
C GLN A 141 1.33 10.49 -9.23
N LEU A 142 1.33 11.73 -9.71
CA LEU A 142 0.12 12.52 -9.94
C LEU A 142 -0.87 11.84 -10.90
N GLY A 143 -2.17 12.00 -10.63
CA GLY A 143 -3.24 11.51 -11.52
C GLY A 143 -3.32 9.99 -11.62
N TYR A 144 -3.33 9.32 -10.46
CA TYR A 144 -3.30 7.86 -10.39
C TYR A 144 -4.71 7.25 -10.44
N GLU A 145 -4.95 6.28 -11.32
CA GLU A 145 -6.23 5.54 -11.33
C GLU A 145 -6.32 4.63 -10.10
N VAL A 146 -7.40 4.78 -9.35
CA VAL A 146 -7.69 4.00 -8.14
C VAL A 146 -9.05 3.32 -8.25
N ILE A 147 -9.15 2.17 -7.58
CA ILE A 147 -10.42 1.47 -7.39
C ILE A 147 -10.96 1.83 -6.00
N LEU A 148 -12.17 2.38 -5.96
CA LEU A 148 -12.87 2.70 -4.73
C LEU A 148 -13.91 1.60 -4.46
N LYS A 149 -13.83 0.98 -3.29
CA LYS A 149 -14.82 0.00 -2.84
C LYS A 149 -15.66 0.62 -1.73
N THR A 150 -16.90 1.00 -2.05
CA THR A 150 -17.88 1.52 -1.08
C THR A 150 -18.69 0.36 -0.51
N LEU A 151 -18.93 0.33 0.79
CA LEU A 151 -19.90 -0.61 1.38
C LEU A 151 -21.30 -0.01 1.41
N ASN A 152 -22.30 -0.84 1.10
CA ASN A 152 -23.69 -0.39 0.95
C ASN A 152 -24.35 0.02 2.30
N ASN A 153 -23.76 -0.34 3.44
CA ASN A 153 -24.26 -0.03 4.80
C ASN A 153 -23.14 0.51 5.71
N SER A 154 -22.63 1.71 5.43
CA SER A 154 -21.54 2.36 6.18
C SER A 154 -21.91 2.79 7.60
N SER A 155 -23.17 2.69 8.01
CA SER A 155 -23.67 3.08 9.34
C SER A 155 -23.15 2.20 10.48
N SER A 156 -22.54 1.05 10.18
CA SER A 156 -21.79 0.26 11.15
C SER A 156 -20.45 -0.16 10.54
N LEU A 157 -19.39 0.63 10.76
CA LEU A 157 -18.00 0.17 10.69
C LEU A 157 -17.82 -0.91 11.78
N ASN A 158 -18.31 -2.12 11.52
CA ASN A 158 -18.18 -3.25 12.44
C ASN A 158 -16.82 -3.96 12.22
N SER A 159 -16.47 -4.87 13.11
CA SER A 159 -15.24 -5.66 13.02
C SER A 159 -15.06 -6.35 11.67
N LYS A 160 -16.14 -6.74 10.96
CA LYS A 160 -16.06 -7.39 9.65
C LYS A 160 -15.51 -6.49 8.55
N PHE A 161 -15.74 -5.17 8.60
CA PHE A 161 -15.11 -4.24 7.64
C PHE A 161 -13.60 -4.21 7.84
N LEU A 162 -13.18 -4.17 9.11
CA LEU A 162 -11.77 -4.15 9.46
C LEU A 162 -11.11 -5.50 9.22
N ASP A 163 -11.80 -6.62 9.47
CA ASP A 163 -11.35 -7.96 9.12
C ASP A 163 -11.16 -8.05 7.60
N GLU A 164 -12.09 -7.52 6.80
CA GLU A 164 -11.96 -7.50 5.34
C GLU A 164 -10.80 -6.60 4.89
N VAL A 165 -10.64 -5.40 5.45
CA VAL A 165 -9.50 -4.52 5.14
C VAL A 165 -8.17 -5.14 5.58
N TYR A 166 -8.13 -5.79 6.74
CA TYR A 166 -6.96 -6.45 7.28
C TYR A 166 -6.59 -7.69 6.45
N ILE A 167 -7.58 -8.52 6.08
CA ILE A 167 -7.44 -9.63 5.14
C ILE A 167 -6.92 -9.09 3.80
N LEU A 168 -7.59 -8.10 3.20
CA LEU A 168 -7.21 -7.57 1.90
C LEU A 168 -5.81 -6.91 1.94
N PHE A 169 -5.44 -6.23 3.02
CA PHE A 169 -4.08 -5.71 3.24
C PHE A 169 -3.03 -6.82 3.33
N ILE A 170 -3.38 -7.97 3.92
CA ILE A 170 -2.50 -9.15 4.00
C ILE A 170 -2.40 -9.87 2.64
N PHE A 171 -3.47 -9.89 1.83
CA PHE A 171 -3.56 -10.71 0.62
C PHE A 171 -3.32 -9.96 -0.70
N ILE A 172 -3.44 -8.63 -0.74
CA ILE A 172 -3.33 -7.83 -1.96
C ILE A 172 -2.32 -6.71 -1.74
N SER A 173 -1.14 -6.85 -2.33
CA SER A 173 -0.10 -5.81 -2.40
C SER A 173 -0.46 -4.69 -3.40
N ASN A 174 -1.70 -4.21 -3.39
CA ASN A 174 -2.14 -3.09 -4.20
C ASN A 174 -3.03 -2.16 -3.37
N PHE A 175 -2.42 -1.06 -2.92
CA PHE A 175 -3.03 0.25 -2.67
C PHE A 175 -4.42 0.24 -2.00
N PHE A 176 -4.45 0.09 -0.66
CA PHE A 176 -5.65 0.41 0.10
C PHE A 176 -5.71 1.89 0.41
N PHE A 177 -6.86 2.48 0.12
CA PHE A 177 -7.16 3.86 0.44
C PHE A 177 -8.44 3.92 1.25
N PHE A 178 -8.38 4.61 2.37
CA PHE A 178 -9.56 4.97 3.13
C PHE A 178 -10.08 6.31 2.63
N TYR A 179 -11.38 6.39 2.37
CA TYR A 179 -12.08 7.64 2.08
C TYR A 179 -13.41 7.68 2.82
N LYS A 180 -13.98 8.88 2.95
CA LYS A 180 -15.28 9.13 3.55
C LYS A 180 -16.13 9.94 2.56
N ASN A 181 -17.36 9.50 2.33
CA ASN A 181 -18.39 10.26 1.61
C ASN A 181 -18.85 11.48 2.42
#